data_AF-A0A661LYJ7-F1
#
_entry.id   AF-A0A661LYJ7-F1
#
_cell.length_a   1.000
_cell.length_b   1.000
_cell.length_c   1.000
_cell.angle_alpha   90.00
_cell.angle_beta   90.00
_cell.angle_gamma   90.00
#
_symmetry.space_group_name_H-M   'P 1'
#
loop_
_entity.id
_entity.type
_entity.pdbx_description
1 polymer ?
#
loop_
_entity_poly.entity_id
_entity_poly.type
_entity_poly.pdbx_seq_one_letter_code
_entity_poly.pdbx_strand_id
1 'polypeptide(L)'
;MTRSWLSHFSSKENLRKLVQESLGCKCPLEVFDRYTAEWISSAGWRYARVVVGDRLLMYMVPCNKNVSKPNEILELTKKGIRERDGKGLNRFRLVFVEPPQGLRKNLEQVKAAISDPKVHFHILNSIFENLQ
;
A
#
# COMPACT_ATOMS: atom_id res chain seq x y z
N MET A 1 1.47 6.51 -16.65
CA MET A 1 0.76 6.35 -15.36
C MET A 1 1.67 6.16 -14.15
N THR A 2 2.81 5.46 -14.21
CA THR A 2 3.65 5.21 -13.01
C THR A 2 4.53 6.38 -12.54
N ARG A 3 4.93 7.32 -13.42
CA ARG A 3 5.68 8.53 -13.01
C ARG A 3 4.84 9.51 -12.18
N SER A 4 3.51 9.54 -12.33
CA SER A 4 2.66 10.46 -11.58
C SER A 4 2.49 10.06 -10.12
N TRP A 5 2.64 8.77 -9.76
CA TRP A 5 2.46 8.31 -8.38
C TRP A 5 3.55 8.81 -7.44
N LEU A 6 4.83 8.68 -7.81
CA LEU A 6 5.91 9.18 -6.95
C LEU A 6 5.84 10.70 -6.79
N SER A 7 5.50 11.42 -7.86
CA SER A 7 5.26 12.86 -7.80
C SER A 7 4.04 13.22 -6.94
N HIS A 8 3.03 12.36 -6.86
CA HIS A 8 1.90 12.55 -5.97
C HIS A 8 2.31 12.33 -4.51
N PHE A 9 3.10 11.29 -4.24
CA PHE A 9 3.62 11.00 -2.90
C PHE A 9 4.69 11.99 -2.43
N SER A 10 5.33 12.75 -3.33
CA SER A 10 6.30 13.80 -2.97
C SER A 10 5.67 15.08 -2.43
N SER A 11 4.34 15.17 -2.40
CA SER A 11 3.62 16.22 -1.68
C SER A 11 3.13 15.68 -0.35
N LYS A 12 3.56 16.32 0.74
CA LYS A 12 3.14 16.01 2.11
C LYS A 12 1.61 15.98 2.22
N GLU A 13 0.94 16.97 1.62
CA GLU A 13 -0.51 17.10 1.69
C GLU A 13 -1.23 15.98 0.94
N ASN A 14 -0.76 15.65 -0.27
CA ASN A 14 -1.33 14.55 -1.05
C ASN A 14 -1.15 13.21 -0.33
N LEU A 15 0.04 12.96 0.22
CA LEU A 15 0.31 11.76 0.99
C LEU A 15 -0.55 11.71 2.27
N ARG A 16 -0.73 12.85 2.95
CA ARG A 16 -1.62 12.96 4.12
C ARG A 16 -3.05 12.61 3.75
N LYS A 17 -3.61 13.22 2.70
CA LYS A 17 -4.97 12.95 2.21
C LYS A 17 -5.14 11.47 1.88
N LEU A 18 -4.24 10.88 1.10
CA LEU A 18 -4.28 9.45 0.80
C LEU A 18 -4.29 8.59 2.07
N VAL A 19 -3.37 8.83 3.00
CA VAL A 19 -3.21 7.99 4.20
C VAL A 19 -4.36 8.17 5.19
N GLN A 20 -4.81 9.40 5.42
CA GLN A 20 -5.83 9.69 6.43
C GLN A 20 -7.25 9.56 5.87
N GLU A 21 -7.51 10.05 4.66
CA GLU A 21 -8.86 10.14 4.10
C GLU A 21 -9.19 8.87 3.29
N SER A 22 -8.32 8.44 2.37
CA SER A 22 -8.60 7.26 1.53
C SER A 22 -8.32 5.94 2.25
N LEU A 23 -7.25 5.87 3.05
CA LEU A 23 -6.87 4.65 3.77
C LEU A 23 -7.29 4.66 5.25
N GLY A 24 -7.90 5.74 5.76
CA GLY A 24 -8.44 5.81 7.12
C GLY A 24 -7.40 5.71 8.25
N CYS A 25 -6.13 6.11 8.04
CA CYS A 25 -5.18 6.18 9.15
C CYS A 25 -5.47 7.40 10.05
N LYS A 26 -5.44 7.21 11.36
CA LYS A 26 -5.41 8.31 12.35
C LYS A 26 -3.97 8.71 12.74
N CYS A 27 -3.07 8.69 11.77
CA CYS A 27 -1.66 9.01 11.94
C CYS A 27 -1.52 10.50 12.33
N PRO A 28 -0.73 10.89 13.36
CA PRO A 28 -0.47 12.29 13.68
C PRO A 28 0.16 13.05 12.51
N LEU A 29 0.00 14.37 12.47
CA LEU A 29 0.53 15.17 11.35
C LEU A 29 2.06 15.14 11.27
N GLU A 30 2.76 15.02 12.40
CA GLU A 30 4.23 15.01 12.44
C GLU A 30 4.85 13.81 11.69
N VAL A 31 4.14 12.68 11.55
CA VAL A 31 4.72 11.51 10.87
C VAL A 31 4.89 11.76 9.36
N PHE A 32 4.19 12.74 8.81
CA PHE A 32 4.29 13.13 7.41
C PHE A 32 5.43 14.12 7.13
N ASP A 33 6.20 14.54 8.14
CA ASP A 33 7.42 15.35 7.93
C ASP A 33 8.59 14.51 7.41
N ARG A 34 8.53 13.19 7.58
CA ARG A 34 9.54 12.25 7.11
C ARG A 34 8.87 11.12 6.36
N TYR A 35 9.03 11.08 5.05
CA TYR A 35 8.52 9.98 4.25
C TYR A 35 9.44 9.71 3.07
N THR A 36 9.35 8.48 2.56
CA THR A 36 10.05 8.06 1.35
C THR A 36 9.07 7.34 0.45
N ALA A 37 9.24 7.51 -0.86
CA ALA A 37 8.46 6.81 -1.86
C ALA A 37 9.37 6.40 -3.02
N GLU A 38 9.35 5.13 -3.38
CA GLU A 38 10.16 4.60 -4.48
C GLU A 38 9.48 3.44 -5.19
N TRP A 39 9.81 3.24 -6.46
CA TRP A 39 9.36 2.06 -7.20
C TRP A 39 10.24 0.86 -6.89
N ILE A 40 9.60 -0.24 -6.50
CA ILE A 40 10.24 -1.53 -6.30
C ILE A 40 9.76 -2.50 -7.38
N SER A 41 10.70 -3.24 -7.97
CA SER A 41 10.45 -4.39 -8.83
C SER A 41 11.06 -5.62 -8.19
N SER A 42 10.24 -6.59 -7.78
CA SER A 42 10.72 -7.77 -7.06
C SER A 42 9.71 -8.92 -7.17
N ALA A 43 10.21 -10.11 -7.48
CA ALA A 43 9.42 -11.36 -7.52
C ALA A 43 8.12 -11.23 -8.34
N GLY A 44 8.22 -10.67 -9.55
CA GLY A 44 7.07 -10.49 -10.45
C GLY A 44 6.16 -9.29 -10.13
N TRP A 45 6.37 -8.62 -8.99
CA TRP A 45 5.62 -7.44 -8.62
C TRP A 45 6.35 -6.16 -8.97
N ARG A 46 5.59 -5.17 -9.42
CA ARG A 46 5.99 -3.76 -9.44
C ARG A 46 5.06 -3.00 -8.51
N TYR A 47 5.60 -2.31 -7.52
CA TYR A 47 4.81 -1.54 -6.55
C TYR A 47 5.58 -0.31 -6.09
N ALA A 48 4.85 0.74 -5.69
CA ALA A 48 5.48 1.86 -5.00
C ALA A 48 5.56 1.51 -3.51
N ARG A 49 6.78 1.48 -2.97
CA ARG A 49 7.03 1.36 -1.54
C ARG A 49 6.99 2.76 -0.95
N VAL A 50 6.11 2.97 0.02
CA VAL A 50 5.97 4.24 0.73
C VAL A 50 6.17 3.99 2.22
N VAL A 51 7.08 4.73 2.84
CA VAL A 51 7.30 4.72 4.29
C VAL A 51 6.94 6.09 4.83
N VAL A 52 6.08 6.13 5.86
CA VAL A 52 5.64 7.37 6.52
C VAL A 52 6.06 7.35 7.99
N GLY A 53 6.93 8.29 8.34
CA GLY A 53 7.62 8.36 9.61
C GLY A 53 8.34 7.06 9.93
N ASP A 54 8.27 6.69 11.20
CA ASP A 54 8.69 5.42 11.77
C ASP A 54 7.49 4.48 12.00
N ARG A 55 6.31 4.78 11.42
CA ARG A 55 5.06 4.11 11.81
C ARG A 55 4.45 3.24 10.72
N LEU A 56 4.52 3.64 9.46
CA LEU A 56 3.67 3.06 8.42
C LEU A 56 4.49 2.64 7.21
N LEU A 57 4.40 1.36 6.85
CA LEU A 57 4.81 0.83 5.56
C LEU A 57 3.59 0.64 4.67
N MET A 58 3.66 1.12 3.43
CA MET A 58 2.66 0.85 2.41
C MET A 58 3.30 0.30 1.15
N TYR A 59 2.69 -0.75 0.60
CA TYR A 59 2.94 -1.20 -0.76
C TYR A 59 1.74 -0.83 -1.63
N MET A 60 1.95 0.09 -2.56
CA MET A 60 0.95 0.54 -3.52
C MET A 60 1.16 -0.22 -4.83
N VAL A 61 0.28 -1.17 -5.12
CA VAL A 61 0.37 -2.05 -6.28
C VAL A 61 -0.54 -1.52 -7.38
N PRO A 62 0.00 -1.03 -8.51
CA PRO A 62 -0.80 -0.78 -9.69
C PRO A 62 -1.29 -2.13 -10.22
N CYS A 63 -2.60 -2.33 -10.24
CA CYS A 63 -3.16 -3.50 -10.87
C CYS A 63 -3.13 -3.33 -12.39
N ASN A 64 -2.62 -4.34 -13.08
CA ASN A 64 -2.87 -4.49 -14.50
C ASN A 64 -4.18 -5.28 -14.69
N LYS A 65 -4.63 -5.46 -15.93
CA LYS A 65 -5.88 -6.16 -16.26
C LYS A 65 -5.94 -7.62 -15.76
N ASN A 66 -4.81 -8.19 -15.31
CA ASN A 66 -4.76 -9.57 -14.86
C ASN A 66 -5.00 -9.68 -13.35
N VAL A 67 -5.86 -10.63 -12.97
CA VAL A 67 -6.15 -10.93 -11.58
C VAL A 67 -4.98 -11.71 -10.97
N SER A 68 -4.34 -11.15 -9.95
CA SER A 68 -3.27 -11.84 -9.20
C SER A 68 -3.81 -13.01 -8.40
N LYS A 69 -3.04 -14.10 -8.31
CA LYS A 69 -3.45 -15.30 -7.59
C LYS A 69 -3.32 -15.09 -6.07
N PRO A 70 -4.15 -15.77 -5.24
CA PRO A 70 -4.08 -15.65 -3.77
C PRO A 70 -2.68 -15.91 -3.21
N ASN A 71 -1.98 -16.95 -3.70
CA ASN A 71 -0.62 -17.27 -3.23
C ASN A 71 0.40 -16.16 -3.54
N GLU A 72 0.27 -15.49 -4.69
CA GLU A 72 1.18 -14.39 -5.06
C GLU A 72 0.97 -13.17 -4.16
N ILE A 73 -0.30 -12.87 -3.85
CA ILE A 73 -0.67 -11.79 -2.92
C ILE A 73 -0.15 -12.15 -1.52
N LEU A 74 -0.34 -13.39 -1.06
CA LEU A 74 0.12 -13.86 0.24
C LEU A 74 1.64 -13.72 0.40
N GLU A 75 2.41 -14.08 -0.61
CA GLU A 75 3.88 -13.94 -0.56
C GLU A 75 4.32 -12.46 -0.55
N LEU A 76 3.65 -11.59 -1.32
CA LEU A 76 3.88 -10.15 -1.25
C LEU A 76 3.53 -9.60 0.15
N THR A 77 2.44 -10.08 0.75
CA THR A 77 2.05 -9.70 2.11
C THR A 77 3.10 -10.12 3.13
N LYS A 78 3.56 -11.38 3.10
CA LYS A 78 4.63 -11.86 3.99
C LYS A 78 5.92 -11.06 3.83
N LYS A 79 6.25 -10.66 2.60
CA LYS A 79 7.40 -9.77 2.33
C LYS A 79 7.23 -8.42 3.02
N GLY A 80 6.05 -7.80 2.90
CA GLY A 80 5.75 -6.53 3.55
C GLY A 80 5.76 -6.61 5.08
N ILE A 81 5.25 -7.71 5.65
CA ILE A 81 5.33 -8.01 7.09
C ILE A 81 6.79 -8.05 7.55
N ARG A 82 7.63 -8.86 6.89
CA ARG A 82 9.07 -8.95 7.21
C ARG A 82 9.78 -7.61 7.11
N GLU A 83 9.48 -6.81 6.09
CA GLU A 83 10.08 -5.49 5.94
C GLU A 83 9.62 -4.52 7.04
N ARG A 84 8.32 -4.50 7.37
CA ARG A 84 7.77 -3.71 8.46
C ARG A 84 8.50 -4.04 9.77
N ASP A 85 8.58 -5.33 10.10
CA ASP A 85 9.16 -5.80 11.36
C ASP A 85 10.66 -5.51 11.41
N GLY A 86 11.39 -5.78 10.32
CA GLY A 86 12.83 -5.51 10.24
C GLY A 86 13.20 -4.03 10.31
N LYS A 87 12.27 -3.13 9.98
CA LYS A 87 12.44 -1.67 10.11
C LYS A 87 11.83 -1.09 11.40
N GLY A 88 11.25 -1.93 12.27
CA GLY A 88 10.59 -1.48 13.49
C GLY A 88 9.32 -0.64 13.25
N LEU A 89 8.71 -0.75 12.06
CA LEU A 89 7.51 0.01 11.70
C LEU A 89 6.27 -0.58 12.38
N ASN A 90 5.26 0.24 12.67
CA ASN A 90 4.09 -0.19 13.42
C ASN A 90 3.04 -0.92 12.56
N ARG A 91 2.72 -0.44 11.36
CA ARG A 91 1.68 -1.01 10.50
C ARG A 91 2.16 -1.24 9.08
N PHE A 92 1.64 -2.30 8.46
CA PHE A 92 1.81 -2.58 7.06
C PHE A 92 0.46 -2.49 6.34
N ARG A 93 0.43 -1.78 5.21
CA ARG A 93 -0.74 -1.72 4.33
C ARG A 93 -0.39 -2.18 2.93
N LEU A 94 -1.11 -3.18 2.45
CA LEU A 94 -1.07 -3.58 1.04
C LEU A 94 -2.26 -2.95 0.32
N VAL A 95 -1.98 -2.10 -0.66
CA VAL A 95 -2.98 -1.32 -1.37
C VAL A 95 -2.95 -1.71 -2.85
N PHE A 96 -4.09 -2.12 -3.38
CA PHE A 96 -4.27 -2.38 -4.81
C PHE A 96 -5.03 -1.22 -5.45
N VAL A 97 -4.51 -0.67 -6.53
CA VAL A 97 -5.08 0.48 -7.23
C VAL A 97 -5.54 0.06 -8.61
N GLU A 98 -6.74 0.48 -9.02
CA GLU A 98 -7.39 0.11 -10.29
C GLU A 98 -7.55 -1.42 -10.43
N PRO A 99 -8.16 -2.10 -9.43
CA PRO A 99 -8.19 -3.57 -9.40
C PRO A 99 -9.02 -4.17 -10.55
N PRO A 100 -8.61 -5.32 -11.12
CA PRO A 100 -9.49 -6.08 -12.00
C PRO A 100 -10.64 -6.73 -11.22
N GLN A 101 -11.71 -7.05 -11.93
CA GLN A 101 -12.83 -7.82 -11.39
C GLN A 101 -12.31 -9.19 -10.89
N GLY A 102 -12.62 -9.53 -9.64
CA GLY A 102 -12.19 -10.79 -9.01
C GLY A 102 -11.05 -10.66 -8.00
N LEU A 103 -10.27 -9.57 -8.02
CA LEU A 103 -9.20 -9.36 -7.03
C LEU A 103 -9.73 -9.41 -5.59
N ARG A 104 -10.92 -8.83 -5.35
CA ARG A 104 -11.59 -8.84 -4.04
C ARG A 104 -11.71 -10.25 -3.46
N LYS A 105 -12.15 -11.23 -4.26
CA LYS A 105 -12.31 -12.62 -3.82
C LYS A 105 -10.98 -13.23 -3.42
N ASN A 106 -9.93 -13.00 -4.21
CA ASN A 106 -8.59 -13.51 -3.91
C ASN A 106 -8.01 -12.85 -2.64
N LEU A 107 -8.28 -11.57 -2.46
CA LEU A 107 -7.84 -10.82 -1.28
C LEU A 107 -8.50 -11.31 0.01
N GLU A 108 -9.80 -11.66 -0.01
CA GLU A 108 -10.48 -12.23 1.15
C GLU A 108 -9.88 -13.58 1.59
N GLN A 109 -9.47 -14.43 0.64
CA GLN A 109 -8.76 -15.68 0.96
C GLN A 109 -7.43 -15.42 1.68
N VAL A 110 -6.69 -14.40 1.22
CA VAL A 110 -5.42 -14.02 1.86
C VAL A 110 -5.65 -13.40 3.22
N LYS A 111 -6.66 -12.54 3.39
CA LYS A 111 -7.02 -11.97 4.69
C LYS A 111 -7.29 -13.04 5.74
N ALA A 112 -8.02 -14.10 5.36
CA ALA A 112 -8.30 -15.22 6.27
C ALA A 112 -7.03 -15.98 6.70
N ALA A 113 -5.96 -15.93 5.91
CA ALA A 113 -4.68 -16.57 6.21
C ALA A 113 -3.71 -15.68 7.02
N ILE A 114 -4.03 -14.40 7.22
CA ILE A 114 -3.18 -13.44 7.95
C ILE A 114 -3.83 -13.10 9.29
N SER A 115 -3.19 -13.54 10.38
CA SER A 115 -3.66 -13.28 11.75
C SER A 115 -3.12 -11.98 12.35
N ASP A 116 -2.22 -11.28 11.65
CA ASP A 116 -1.54 -10.10 12.17
C ASP A 116 -2.45 -8.85 12.11
N PRO A 117 -2.89 -8.29 13.27
CA PRO A 117 -3.78 -7.14 13.32
C PRO A 117 -3.12 -5.84 12.83
N LYS A 118 -1.80 -5.81 12.65
CA LYS A 118 -1.05 -4.66 12.13
C LYS A 118 -0.98 -4.65 10.60
N VAL A 119 -1.58 -5.64 9.94
CA VAL A 119 -1.68 -5.73 8.48
C VAL A 119 -3.07 -5.32 8.03
N HIS A 120 -3.14 -4.35 7.11
CA HIS A 120 -4.40 -3.95 6.50
C HIS A 120 -4.31 -4.05 4.97
N PHE A 121 -5.44 -4.35 4.35
CA PHE A 121 -5.55 -4.43 2.90
C PHE A 121 -6.54 -3.39 2.40
N HIS A 122 -6.17 -2.67 1.36
CA HIS A 122 -7.01 -1.66 0.73
C HIS A 122 -7.11 -1.88 -0.77
N ILE A 123 -8.25 -1.46 -1.30
CA ILE A 123 -8.52 -1.43 -2.73
C ILE A 123 -9.00 -0.02 -3.05
N LEU A 124 -8.32 0.65 -3.98
CA LEU A 124 -8.65 2.00 -4.46
C LEU A 124 -8.96 1.95 -5.96
N ASN A 125 -9.95 2.73 -6.41
CA ASN A 125 -10.17 2.88 -7.85
C ASN A 125 -9.15 3.86 -8.44
N SER A 126 -8.68 4.84 -7.67
CA SER A 126 -7.58 5.74 -8.03
C SER A 126 -6.87 6.25 -6.78
N ILE A 127 -5.61 6.66 -6.92
CA ILE A 127 -4.87 7.38 -5.85
C ILE A 127 -5.05 8.90 -5.93
N PHE A 128 -5.79 9.39 -6.92
CA PHE A 128 -6.02 10.82 -7.17
C PHE A 128 -7.43 11.27 -6.76
N GLU A 129 -8.19 10.40 -6.09
CA GLU A 129 -9.49 10.77 -5.53
C GLU A 129 -9.27 11.90 -4.51
N ASN A 130 -9.97 13.03 -4.68
CA ASN A 130 -9.89 14.27 -3.88
C ASN A 130 -8.83 15.32 -4.30
N LEU A 131 -8.30 15.24 -5.53
CA LEU A 131 -7.68 16.40 -6.20
C LEU A 131 -8.78 17.26 -6.86
N GLN A 132 -9.45 18.10 -6.06
CA GLN A 132 -10.19 19.25 -6.56
C GLN A 132 -9.36 20.52 -6.38
#